data_AF-A0A4Q1AFE6-F1
#
_entry.id   AF-A0A4Q1AFE6-F1
#
_cell.length_a   1.000
_cell.length_b   1.000
_cell.length_c   1.000
_cell.angle_alpha   90.00
_cell.angle_beta   90.00
_cell.angle_gamma   90.00
#
_symmetry.space_group_name_H-M   'P 1'
#
loop_
_entity.id
_entity.type
_entity.pdbx_description
1 polymer ?
#
loop_
_entity_poly.entity_id
_entity_poly.type
_entity_poly.pdbx_seq_one_letter_code
_entity_poly.pdbx_strand_id
1 'polypeptide(L)'
;MKKSFSLLELVLVLVLVGIIYSVFLPKIKMMSLKKTDITLINLKSYLLKQKFKNELAFKCVENSLNCFIYIDGKLKPDLTIKHFFEREPIVYKYNKSMNRISYGYLKFDTFEEFKIVFQLVFNQNNRHKDLIVQTDKEVLLFNSIHEKPKEFDYLNDVVSYLDSLETEVKNAF
;
A
#
# COMPACT_ATOMS: atom_id res chain seq x y z
N MET A 1 -52.92 -23.94 5.01
CA MET A 1 -53.26 -23.04 3.88
C MET A 1 -52.04 -22.19 3.57
N LYS A 2 -51.41 -22.35 2.40
CA LYS A 2 -50.33 -21.46 1.95
C LYS A 2 -50.99 -20.15 1.47
N LYS A 3 -50.78 -19.04 2.18
CA LYS A 3 -51.17 -17.70 1.69
C LYS A 3 -50.15 -17.32 0.62
N SER A 4 -50.57 -17.36 -0.64
CA SER A 4 -49.78 -16.84 -1.75
C SER A 4 -49.88 -15.32 -1.72
N PHE A 5 -48.73 -14.65 -1.66
CA PHE A 5 -48.66 -13.19 -1.80
C PHE A 5 -49.26 -12.77 -3.14
N SER A 6 -50.08 -11.72 -3.12
CA SER A 6 -50.58 -11.11 -4.35
C SER A 6 -49.45 -10.38 -5.08
N LEU A 7 -49.48 -10.37 -6.41
CA LEU A 7 -48.51 -9.64 -7.23
C LEU A 7 -48.43 -8.15 -6.86
N LEU A 8 -49.58 -7.55 -6.54
CA LEU A 8 -49.66 -6.14 -6.08
C LEU A 8 -48.96 -5.94 -4.74
N GLU A 9 -49.09 -6.90 -3.84
CA GLU A 9 -48.50 -6.86 -2.51
C GLU A 9 -46.97 -6.97 -2.59
N LEU A 10 -46.45 -7.80 -3.51
CA LEU A 10 -45.03 -7.92 -3.80
C LEU A 10 -44.43 -6.62 -4.35
N VAL A 11 -45.13 -5.97 -5.30
CA VAL A 11 -44.68 -4.69 -5.87
C VAL A 11 -44.59 -3.61 -4.80
N LEU A 12 -45.57 -3.56 -3.90
CA LEU A 12 -45.63 -2.57 -2.83
C LEU A 12 -44.49 -2.75 -1.82
N VAL A 13 -44.14 -4.00 -1.50
CA VAL A 13 -42.97 -4.31 -0.66
C VAL A 13 -41.67 -3.87 -1.31
N LEU A 14 -41.48 -4.11 -2.61
CA LEU A 14 -40.27 -3.71 -3.33
C LEU A 14 -40.09 -2.18 -3.35
N VAL A 15 -41.18 -1.43 -3.54
CA VAL A 15 -41.15 0.04 -3.52
C VAL A 15 -40.77 0.56 -2.14
N LEU A 16 -41.37 0.02 -1.07
CA LEU A 16 -41.07 0.43 0.30
C LEU A 16 -39.62 0.14 0.69
N VAL A 17 -39.13 -1.05 0.34
CA VAL A 17 -37.73 -1.43 0.56
C VAL A 17 -36.78 -0.51 -0.21
N GLY A 18 -37.09 -0.17 -1.47
CA GLY A 18 -36.30 0.76 -2.28
C GLY A 18 -36.20 2.18 -1.67
N ILE A 19 -37.29 2.68 -1.08
CA ILE A 19 -37.29 3.99 -0.41
C ILE A 19 -36.39 3.96 0.83
N ILE A 20 -36.51 2.91 1.65
CA ILE A 20 -35.67 2.74 2.85
C ILE A 20 -34.20 2.68 2.44
N TYR A 21 -33.84 1.91 1.41
CA TYR A 21 -32.46 1.86 0.91
C TYR A 21 -31.98 3.22 0.37
N SER A 22 -32.82 4.01 -0.31
CA SER A 22 -32.40 5.31 -0.82
C SER A 22 -32.09 6.34 0.28
N VAL A 23 -32.80 6.26 1.41
CA VAL A 23 -32.64 7.20 2.54
C VAL A 23 -31.52 6.78 3.49
N PHE A 24 -31.31 5.47 3.69
CA PHE A 24 -30.37 4.93 4.68
C PHE A 24 -29.00 4.52 4.11
N LEU A 25 -28.80 4.57 2.79
CA LEU A 25 -27.45 4.41 2.25
C LEU A 25 -26.58 5.59 2.71
N PRO A 26 -25.47 5.33 3.43
CA PRO A 26 -24.53 6.39 3.74
C PRO A 26 -24.09 7.00 2.41
N LYS A 27 -24.19 8.34 2.29
CA LYS A 27 -23.60 9.06 1.16
C LYS A 27 -22.11 8.76 1.22
N ILE A 28 -21.65 7.78 0.42
CA ILE A 28 -20.25 7.52 0.18
C ILE A 28 -19.75 8.79 -0.47
N LYS A 29 -19.22 9.69 0.36
CA LYS A 29 -18.60 10.92 -0.07
C LYS A 29 -17.32 10.45 -0.72
N MET A 30 -17.38 10.18 -2.02
CA MET A 30 -16.21 9.89 -2.83
C MET A 30 -15.39 11.16 -2.82
N MET A 31 -14.56 11.29 -1.78
CA MET A 31 -13.49 12.26 -1.73
C MET A 31 -12.51 11.79 -2.78
N SER A 32 -12.76 12.20 -4.01
CA SER A 32 -11.77 12.20 -5.07
C SER A 32 -10.65 13.11 -4.57
N LEU A 33 -9.73 12.55 -3.78
CA LEU A 33 -8.37 13.05 -3.68
C LEU A 33 -7.95 13.28 -5.13
N LYS A 34 -7.74 14.55 -5.49
CA LYS A 34 -7.13 14.92 -6.77
C LYS A 34 -6.01 13.91 -7.01
N LYS A 35 -6.10 13.19 -8.13
CA LYS A 35 -5.13 12.21 -8.61
C LYS A 35 -3.80 12.95 -8.81
N THR A 36 -3.10 13.17 -7.72
CA THR A 36 -1.65 13.33 -7.71
C THR A 36 -1.19 11.92 -7.99
N ASP A 37 -0.57 11.68 -9.14
CA ASP A 37 -0.07 10.34 -9.46
C ASP A 37 0.97 9.98 -8.41
N ILE A 38 0.56 9.15 -7.44
CA ILE A 38 1.44 8.66 -6.38
C ILE A 38 2.36 7.66 -7.06
N THR A 39 3.67 7.88 -6.93
CA THR A 39 4.73 7.04 -7.49
C THR A 39 5.67 6.63 -6.37
N LEU A 40 6.57 5.68 -6.64
CA LEU A 40 7.61 5.29 -5.67
C LEU A 40 8.45 6.48 -5.19
N ILE A 41 8.70 7.46 -6.06
CA ILE A 41 9.50 8.66 -5.77
C ILE A 41 8.82 9.55 -4.71
N ASN A 42 7.50 9.72 -4.78
CA ASN A 42 6.75 10.62 -3.89
C ASN A 42 5.98 9.88 -2.76
N LEU A 43 6.11 8.55 -2.70
CA LEU A 43 5.34 7.69 -1.80
C LEU A 43 5.53 8.07 -0.33
N LYS A 44 6.77 8.32 0.12
CA LYS A 44 7.03 8.67 1.53
C LYS A 44 6.36 9.98 1.92
N SER A 45 6.54 11.02 1.11
CA SER A 45 5.93 12.34 1.33
C SER A 45 4.41 12.25 1.31
N TYR A 46 3.83 11.37 0.48
CA TYR A 46 2.40 11.12 0.48
C TYR A 46 1.92 10.44 1.77
N LEU A 47 2.60 9.38 2.20
CA LEU A 47 2.26 8.61 3.40
C LEU A 47 2.42 9.44 4.68
N LEU A 48 3.52 10.16 4.83
CA LEU A 48 3.83 10.95 6.03
C LEU A 48 2.93 12.19 6.21
N LYS A 49 2.08 12.53 5.25
CA LYS A 49 1.00 13.52 5.45
C LYS A 49 -0.13 12.99 6.33
N GLN A 50 -0.25 11.67 6.46
CA GLN A 50 -1.25 11.05 7.33
C GLN A 50 -0.82 11.18 8.79
N LYS A 51 -1.77 11.49 9.68
CA LYS A 51 -1.52 11.48 11.13
C LYS A 51 -1.70 10.07 11.66
N PHE A 52 -0.71 9.56 12.38
CA PHE A 52 -0.73 8.25 13.03
C PHE A 52 0.03 8.32 14.37
N LYS A 53 -0.26 7.41 15.30
CA LYS A 53 0.35 7.41 16.63
C LYS A 53 1.50 6.42 16.77
N ASN A 54 1.26 5.19 16.32
CA ASN A 54 2.14 4.05 16.53
C ASN A 54 2.74 3.57 15.21
N GLU A 55 1.88 3.35 14.20
CA GLU A 55 2.29 2.72 12.95
C GLU A 55 1.47 3.26 11.76
N LEU A 56 2.17 3.49 10.65
CA LEU A 56 1.58 3.70 9.33
C LEU A 56 2.16 2.65 8.38
N ALA A 57 1.32 1.78 7.82
CA ALA A 57 1.76 0.74 6.90
C ALA A 57 1.08 0.89 5.54
N PHE A 58 1.89 0.81 4.49
CA PHE A 58 1.47 0.73 3.11
C PHE A 58 1.78 -0.69 2.61
N LYS A 59 0.76 -1.42 2.17
CA LYS A 59 0.87 -2.84 1.78
C LYS A 59 0.21 -3.06 0.43
N CYS A 60 0.96 -3.57 -0.54
CA CYS A 60 0.45 -3.94 -1.85
C CYS A 60 0.34 -5.45 -1.96
N VAL A 61 -0.73 -5.91 -2.60
CA VAL A 61 -1.03 -7.34 -2.73
C VAL A 61 -0.86 -7.82 -4.17
N GLU A 62 -0.61 -9.12 -4.33
CA GLU A 62 -0.48 -9.78 -5.62
C GLU A 62 -1.77 -9.68 -6.47
N ASN A 63 -1.66 -10.07 -7.75
CA ASN A 63 -2.71 -10.06 -8.80
C ASN A 63 -3.26 -8.67 -9.16
N SER A 64 -3.85 -7.95 -8.21
CA SER A 64 -4.44 -6.64 -8.44
C SER A 64 -3.44 -5.49 -8.39
N LEU A 65 -2.30 -5.71 -7.71
CA LEU A 65 -1.31 -4.67 -7.40
C LEU A 65 -1.95 -3.43 -6.73
N ASN A 66 -3.06 -3.66 -6.04
CA ASN A 66 -3.71 -2.67 -5.21
C ASN A 66 -2.93 -2.54 -3.91
N CYS A 67 -2.83 -1.31 -3.42
CA CYS A 67 -2.14 -0.97 -2.20
C CYS A 67 -3.09 -0.35 -1.18
N PHE A 68 -2.94 -0.81 0.05
CA PHE A 68 -3.80 -0.49 1.17
C PHE A 68 -2.99 0.25 2.24
N ILE A 69 -3.63 1.25 2.84
CA ILE A 69 -3.04 2.03 3.94
C ILE A 69 -3.67 1.59 5.25
N TYR A 70 -2.82 1.25 6.20
CA TYR A 70 -3.19 0.98 7.60
C TYR A 70 -2.63 2.07 8.47
N ILE A 71 -3.50 2.67 9.29
CA ILE A 71 -3.12 3.65 10.31
C ILE A 71 -3.45 3.04 11.67
N ASP A 72 -2.43 2.86 12.50
CA ASP A 72 -2.53 2.27 13.84
C ASP A 72 -3.30 0.93 13.82
N GLY A 73 -2.95 0.07 12.86
CA GLY A 73 -3.55 -1.26 12.66
C GLY A 73 -4.92 -1.26 11.96
N LYS A 74 -5.51 -0.09 11.66
CA LYS A 74 -6.82 0.00 11.01
C LYS A 74 -6.70 0.34 9.53
N LEU A 75 -7.31 -0.48 8.68
CA LEU A 75 -7.41 -0.23 7.23
C LEU A 75 -8.16 1.08 6.94
N LYS A 76 -7.66 1.86 5.98
CA LYS A 76 -8.27 3.08 5.46
C LYS A 76 -8.73 2.85 4.02
N PRO A 77 -9.96 2.34 3.81
CA PRO A 77 -10.42 1.94 2.47
C PRO A 77 -10.49 3.13 1.50
N ASP A 78 -10.79 4.33 1.99
CA ASP A 78 -10.87 5.56 1.20
C ASP A 78 -9.53 5.99 0.59
N LEU A 79 -8.40 5.46 1.09
CA LEU A 79 -7.06 5.76 0.61
C LEU A 79 -6.45 4.62 -0.23
N THR A 80 -7.27 3.66 -0.67
CA THR A 80 -6.81 2.54 -1.49
C THR A 80 -6.28 3.05 -2.83
N ILE A 81 -5.05 2.67 -3.17
CA ILE A 81 -4.42 2.99 -4.45
C ILE A 81 -4.53 1.76 -5.34
N LYS A 82 -5.18 1.90 -6.49
CA LYS A 82 -5.36 0.80 -7.44
C LYS A 82 -4.21 0.75 -8.44
N HIS A 83 -3.75 -0.47 -8.77
CA HIS A 83 -2.70 -0.72 -9.76
C HIS A 83 -1.47 0.19 -9.58
N PHE A 84 -0.94 0.25 -8.36
CA PHE A 84 0.19 1.15 -8.06
C PHE A 84 1.46 0.76 -8.83
N PHE A 85 1.64 -0.53 -9.07
CA PHE A 85 2.70 -1.05 -9.92
C PHE A 85 2.13 -1.56 -11.25
N GLU A 86 2.91 -1.45 -12.33
CA GLU A 86 2.61 -2.07 -13.61
C GLU A 86 2.82 -3.59 -13.57
N ARG A 87 3.82 -4.05 -12.81
CA ARG A 87 4.14 -5.47 -12.56
C ARG A 87 4.58 -5.69 -11.11
N GLU A 88 4.55 -6.93 -10.64
CA GLU A 88 4.99 -7.28 -9.28
C GLU A 88 6.46 -6.85 -9.06
N PRO A 89 6.74 -5.96 -8.08
CA PRO A 89 8.11 -5.56 -7.80
C PRO A 89 8.87 -6.66 -7.06
N ILE A 90 10.20 -6.63 -7.15
CA ILE A 90 11.07 -7.47 -6.32
C ILE A 90 11.67 -6.59 -5.22
N VAL A 91 11.49 -6.99 -3.96
CA VAL A 91 12.02 -6.24 -2.82
C VAL A 91 13.17 -7.00 -2.17
N TYR A 92 14.26 -6.28 -1.89
CA TYR A 92 15.45 -6.82 -1.25
C TYR A 92 15.72 -6.12 0.09
N LYS A 93 16.36 -6.85 1.00
CA LYS A 93 16.92 -6.27 2.23
C LYS A 93 18.05 -5.31 1.87
N TYR A 94 18.19 -4.23 2.62
CA TYR A 94 19.34 -3.33 2.54
C TYR A 94 20.61 -3.99 3.07
N ASN A 95 21.26 -4.81 2.23
CA ASN A 95 22.57 -5.41 2.45
C ASN A 95 23.18 -5.85 1.13
N LYS A 96 24.50 -6.09 1.13
CA LYS A 96 25.24 -6.52 -0.06
C LYS A 96 24.82 -7.87 -0.63
N SER A 97 24.24 -8.74 0.21
CA SER A 97 23.77 -10.06 -0.22
C SER A 97 22.51 -10.00 -1.08
N MET A 98 21.83 -8.85 -1.15
CA MET A 98 20.60 -8.65 -1.93
C MET A 98 19.57 -9.77 -1.67
N ASN A 99 19.38 -10.09 -0.39
CA ASN A 99 18.42 -11.12 0.00
C ASN A 99 16.99 -10.63 -0.24
N ARG A 100 16.23 -11.37 -1.06
CA ARG A 100 14.81 -11.07 -1.32
C ARG A 100 14.00 -11.12 -0.03
N ILE A 101 13.07 -10.19 0.11
CA ILE A 101 12.11 -10.17 1.21
C ILE A 101 10.88 -10.97 0.79
N SER A 102 10.59 -12.05 1.51
CA SER A 102 9.27 -12.68 1.46
C SER A 102 8.40 -12.05 2.54
N TYR A 103 7.29 -11.46 2.13
CA TYR A 103 6.28 -10.99 3.06
C TYR A 103 5.28 -12.10 3.37
N GLY A 104 4.42 -11.85 4.36
CA GLY A 104 3.28 -12.70 4.66
C GLY A 104 2.07 -12.41 3.78
N TYR A 105 0.90 -12.79 4.28
CA TYR A 105 -0.38 -12.57 3.62
C TYR A 105 -1.17 -11.47 4.32
N LEU A 106 -1.98 -10.78 3.54
CA LEU A 106 -2.98 -9.84 4.02
C LEU A 106 -4.34 -10.56 4.02
N LYS A 107 -4.96 -10.62 5.18
CA LYS A 107 -6.29 -11.21 5.37
C LYS A 107 -7.32 -10.09 5.40
N PHE A 108 -8.32 -10.18 4.54
CA PHE A 108 -9.51 -9.33 4.65
C PHE A 108 -10.57 -10.03 5.52
N ASP A 109 -11.68 -9.34 5.77
CA ASP A 109 -12.82 -9.94 6.48
C ASP A 109 -13.52 -11.02 5.64
N THR A 110 -13.29 -11.02 4.32
CA THR A 110 -13.57 -12.16 3.45
C THR A 110 -12.48 -13.21 3.68
N PHE A 111 -12.81 -14.50 3.64
CA PHE A 111 -11.86 -15.62 3.84
C PHE A 111 -10.71 -15.70 2.79
N GLU A 112 -10.50 -14.64 2.02
CA GLU A 112 -9.46 -14.51 1.01
C GLU A 112 -8.17 -13.96 1.65
N GLU A 113 -7.07 -14.65 1.37
CA GLU A 113 -5.73 -14.24 1.74
C GLU A 113 -4.98 -13.82 0.49
N PHE A 114 -4.35 -12.66 0.51
CA PHE A 114 -3.57 -12.15 -0.61
C PHE A 114 -2.11 -12.00 -0.20
N LYS A 115 -1.17 -12.56 -0.97
CA LYS A 115 0.25 -12.39 -0.71
C LYS A 115 0.63 -10.92 -0.82
N ILE A 116 1.42 -10.44 0.13
CA ILE A 116 1.98 -9.09 0.10
C ILE A 116 3.21 -9.10 -0.82
N VAL A 117 3.25 -8.18 -1.78
CA VAL A 117 4.35 -8.06 -2.77
C VAL A 117 5.25 -6.86 -2.49
N PHE A 118 4.71 -5.84 -1.81
CA PHE A 118 5.46 -4.69 -1.35
C PHE A 118 4.89 -4.19 -0.04
N GLN A 119 5.77 -3.81 0.89
CA GLN A 119 5.36 -3.21 2.15
C GLN A 119 6.36 -2.16 2.62
N LEU A 120 5.83 -0.99 3.01
CA LEU A 120 6.57 0.09 3.66
C LEU A 120 5.87 0.44 4.98
N VAL A 121 6.58 0.31 6.10
CA VAL A 121 6.02 0.55 7.45
C VAL A 121 6.83 1.62 8.17
N PHE A 122 6.14 2.65 8.61
CA PHE A 122 6.65 3.72 9.45
C PHE A 122 6.26 3.49 10.90
N ASN A 123 7.23 3.63 11.80
CA ASN A 123 6.99 3.66 13.24
C ASN A 123 6.62 5.07 13.72
N GLN A 124 6.29 5.20 15.01
CA GLN A 124 5.99 6.47 15.70
C GLN A 124 7.01 7.60 15.51
N ASN A 125 8.24 7.30 15.10
CA ASN A 125 9.30 8.28 14.82
C ASN A 125 9.39 8.63 13.33
N ASN A 126 8.37 8.30 12.52
CA ASN A 126 8.34 8.45 11.07
C ASN A 126 9.49 7.72 10.35
N ARG A 127 10.04 6.67 10.95
CA ARG A 127 11.15 5.88 10.39
C ARG A 127 10.64 4.53 9.87
N HIS A 128 11.23 4.09 8.78
CA HIS A 128 10.98 2.76 8.20
C HIS A 128 12.28 1.96 8.12
N LYS A 129 12.20 0.67 7.79
CA LYS A 129 13.40 -0.12 7.49
C LYS A 129 13.90 0.19 6.08
N ASP A 130 15.22 0.26 5.94
CA ASP A 130 15.83 0.43 4.64
C ASP A 130 15.58 -0.81 3.76
N LEU A 131 15.21 -0.57 2.50
CA LEU A 131 14.89 -1.60 1.54
C LEU A 131 15.21 -1.15 0.12
N ILE A 132 15.39 -2.12 -0.78
CA ILE A 132 15.65 -1.87 -2.19
C ILE A 132 14.47 -2.44 -2.98
N VAL A 133 13.89 -1.63 -3.86
CA VAL A 133 12.77 -2.02 -4.71
C VAL A 133 13.25 -2.05 -6.15
N GLN A 134 13.16 -3.20 -6.79
CA GLN A 134 13.40 -3.35 -8.22
C GLN A 134 12.05 -3.44 -8.93
N THR A 135 11.87 -2.58 -9.91
CA THR A 135 10.78 -2.64 -10.89
C THR A 135 11.35 -2.98 -12.27
N ASP A 136 10.49 -3.04 -13.29
CA ASP A 136 10.93 -3.22 -14.68
C ASP A 136 11.73 -2.02 -15.23
N LYS A 137 11.60 -0.83 -14.59
CA LYS A 137 12.17 0.42 -15.11
C LYS A 137 13.38 0.91 -14.32
N GLU A 138 13.40 0.64 -13.02
CA GLU A 138 14.33 1.29 -12.10
C GLU A 138 14.58 0.43 -10.85
N VAL A 139 15.73 0.67 -10.22
CA VAL A 139 16.05 0.17 -8.88
C VAL A 139 16.11 1.34 -7.91
N LEU A 140 15.32 1.26 -6.84
CA LEU A 140 15.14 2.32 -5.87
C LEU A 140 15.59 1.89 -4.48
N LEU A 141 16.51 2.65 -3.90
CA LEU A 141 16.91 2.52 -2.51
C LEU A 141 16.03 3.42 -1.63
N PHE A 142 15.16 2.80 -0.84
CA PHE A 142 14.39 3.46 0.20
C PHE A 142 15.20 3.48 1.49
N ASN A 143 15.83 4.60 1.81
CA ASN A 143 16.51 4.83 3.09
C ASN A 143 15.65 5.63 4.08
N SER A 144 15.68 5.32 5.38
CA SER A 144 14.82 5.97 6.38
C SER A 144 15.10 7.46 6.62
N ILE A 145 16.25 7.98 6.19
CA ILE A 145 16.71 9.35 6.43
C ILE A 145 16.26 10.26 5.28
N HIS A 146 16.38 9.79 4.04
CA HIS A 146 16.06 10.60 2.86
C HIS A 146 14.58 10.53 2.50
N GLU A 147 13.98 11.69 2.19
CA GLU A 147 12.58 11.78 1.80
C GLU A 147 12.31 11.05 0.47
N LYS A 148 13.18 11.25 -0.52
CA LYS A 148 13.11 10.56 -1.82
C LYS A 148 14.01 9.32 -1.82
N PRO A 149 13.60 8.23 -2.49
CA PRO A 149 14.50 7.12 -2.72
C PRO A 149 15.67 7.54 -3.62
N LYS A 150 16.82 6.87 -3.48
CA LYS A 150 17.92 7.02 -4.41
C LYS A 150 17.72 6.08 -5.59
N GLU A 151 17.86 6.59 -6.80
CA GLU A 151 17.60 5.88 -8.06
C GLU A 151 18.89 5.26 -8.60
N PHE A 152 18.77 4.09 -9.20
CA PHE A 152 19.83 3.33 -9.82
C PHE A 152 19.31 2.63 -11.08
N ASP A 153 20.18 2.49 -12.08
CA ASP A 153 19.85 1.77 -13.31
C ASP A 153 19.82 0.25 -13.07
N TYR A 154 20.77 -0.25 -12.27
CA TYR A 154 20.92 -1.69 -12.01
C TYR A 154 21.07 -2.02 -10.53
N LEU A 155 20.69 -3.25 -10.17
CA LEU A 155 20.81 -3.75 -8.79
C LEU A 155 22.27 -3.79 -8.30
N ASN A 156 23.22 -4.06 -9.20
CA ASN A 156 24.64 -4.09 -8.88
C ASN A 156 25.18 -2.70 -8.50
N ASP A 157 24.62 -1.63 -9.06
CA ASP A 157 25.05 -0.26 -8.72
C ASP A 157 24.74 0.07 -7.26
N VAL A 158 23.68 -0.54 -6.71
CA VAL A 158 23.38 -0.43 -5.28
C VAL A 158 24.47 -1.10 -4.45
N VAL A 159 24.97 -2.28 -4.85
CA VAL A 159 26.08 -2.96 -4.14
C VAL A 159 27.32 -2.08 -4.14
N SER A 160 27.72 -1.56 -5.31
CA SER A 160 28.87 -0.66 -5.45
C SER A 160 28.72 0.60 -4.61
N TYR A 161 27.50 1.15 -4.53
CA TYR A 161 27.21 2.28 -3.66
C TYR A 161 27.41 1.93 -2.18
N LEU A 162 26.96 0.76 -1.72
CA LEU A 162 27.18 0.32 -0.33
C LEU A 162 28.67 0.14 -0.01
N ASP A 163 29.45 -0.41 -0.93
CA ASP A 163 30.91 -0.56 -0.78
C ASP A 163 31.61 0.80 -0.67
N SER A 164 31.16 1.79 -1.45
CA SER A 164 31.71 3.15 -1.39
C SER A 164 31.46 3.82 -0.04
N LEU A 165 30.26 3.65 0.54
CA LEU A 165 29.91 4.20 1.85
C LEU A 165 30.73 3.57 2.97
N GLU A 166 30.95 2.25 2.93
CA GLU A 166 31.81 1.58 3.92
C GLU A 166 33.26 2.06 3.84
N THR A 167 33.75 2.31 2.64
CA THR A 167 35.11 2.83 2.42
C THR A 167 35.23 4.26 2.95
N GLU A 168 34.24 5.11 2.69
CA GLU A 168 34.20 6.48 3.20
C GLU A 168 34.19 6.52 4.73
N VAL A 169 33.35 5.71 5.37
CA VAL A 169 33.31 5.61 6.84
C VAL A 169 34.64 5.11 7.40
N LYS A 170 35.26 4.10 6.79
CA LYS A 170 36.58 3.60 7.23
C LYS A 170 37.70 4.64 7.12
N ASN A 171 37.62 5.53 6.14
CA ASN A 171 38.63 6.58 5.95
C ASN A 171 38.39 7.80 6.87
N ALA A 172 37.20 7.92 7.48
CA ALA A 172 36.82 9.02 8.35
C ALA A 172 37.16 8.79 9.85
N PHE A 173 37.60 7.58 10.21
CA PHE A 173 37.99 7.17 11.58
C PHE A 173 39.39 6.56 11.58
#